data_AF-A0A645I6U3-F1
#
_entry.id   AF-A0A645I6U3-F1
#
_cell.length_a   1.000
_cell.length_b   1.000
_cell.length_c   1.000
_cell.angle_alpha   90.00
_cell.angle_beta   90.00
_cell.angle_gamma   90.00
#
_symmetry.space_group_name_H-M   'P 1'
#
loop_
_entity.id
_entity.type
_entity.pdbx_description
1 polymer ?
#
loop_
_entity_poly.entity_id
_entity_poly.type
_entity_poly.pdbx_seq_one_letter_code
_entity_poly.pdbx_strand_id
1 'polypeptide(L)'
;MPNRKLGKASDQRAAMLRNLTTALLWNGKIVTTEARAKEVRPIAEKLITLAVKEYKNTVMVKKETRNDKQQIVEVEVPSDLPSKLHVRRQMMAYLYDIPEPKKAKETKPEYRERTADRANAVVEKIFRDIAPRYEKRSGGYLRILKMGARRGDAAEMVVLELV
;
A
#
# COMPACT_ATOMS: atom_id res chain seq x y z
N MET A 1 18.25 -7.25 -4.74
CA MET A 1 17.13 -7.93 -4.03
C MET A 1 17.48 -7.98 -2.55
N PRO A 2 16.51 -8.17 -1.64
CA PRO A 2 16.82 -8.41 -0.24
C PRO A 2 17.71 -9.66 -0.12
N ASN A 3 18.94 -9.46 0.33
CA ASN A 3 20.01 -10.46 0.25
C ASN A 3 20.19 -11.23 1.57
N ARG A 4 19.54 -10.81 2.66
CA ARG A 4 19.70 -11.48 3.96
C ARG A 4 18.81 -12.71 4.07
N LYS A 5 19.38 -13.81 4.56
CA LYS A 5 18.63 -15.06 4.81
C LYS A 5 17.65 -14.96 6.00
N LEU A 6 17.87 -14.03 6.93
CA LEU A 6 17.03 -13.76 8.12
C LEU A 6 16.69 -15.00 8.97
N GLY A 7 17.50 -16.06 8.87
CA GLY A 7 17.27 -17.34 9.54
C GLY A 7 15.96 -18.04 9.13
N LYS A 8 15.44 -17.76 7.93
CA LYS A 8 14.16 -18.33 7.44
C LYS A 8 14.31 -18.96 6.06
N ALA A 9 13.50 -20.00 5.82
CA ALA A 9 13.29 -20.56 4.49
C ALA A 9 12.75 -19.48 3.52
N SER A 10 12.93 -19.69 2.22
CA SER A 10 12.67 -18.65 1.20
C SER A 10 11.20 -18.24 1.09
N ASP A 11 10.30 -19.22 1.19
CA ASP A 11 8.84 -19.05 1.27
C ASP A 11 8.42 -18.24 2.50
N GLN A 12 8.92 -18.62 3.68
CA GLN A 12 8.63 -17.94 4.95
C GLN A 12 9.19 -16.52 4.96
N ARG A 13 10.38 -16.32 4.39
CA ARG A 13 11.01 -15.00 4.26
C ARG A 13 10.19 -14.11 3.32
N ALA A 14 9.73 -14.64 2.18
CA ALA A 14 8.89 -13.90 1.26
C ALA A 14 7.56 -13.47 1.90
N ALA A 15 6.88 -14.39 2.59
CA ALA A 15 5.63 -14.10 3.31
C ALA A 15 5.83 -13.05 4.42
N MET A 16 6.91 -13.15 5.19
CA MET A 16 7.24 -12.18 6.24
C MET A 16 7.52 -10.78 5.67
N LEU A 17 8.32 -10.68 4.60
CA LEU A 17 8.63 -9.39 3.97
C LEU A 17 7.38 -8.77 3.33
N ARG A 18 6.53 -9.58 2.72
CA ARG A 18 5.22 -9.17 2.19
C ARG A 18 4.33 -8.59 3.29
N ASN A 19 4.24 -9.30 4.42
CA ASN A 19 3.45 -8.84 5.57
C ASN A 19 3.97 -7.50 6.11
N LEU A 20 5.27 -7.40 6.40
CA LEU A 20 5.87 -6.18 6.95
C LEU A 20 5.73 -4.99 6.00
N THR A 21 5.91 -5.21 4.69
CA THR A 21 5.72 -4.16 3.67
C THR A 21 4.26 -3.70 3.63
N THR A 22 3.31 -4.63 3.66
CA THR A 22 1.88 -4.32 3.69
C THR A 22 1.53 -3.52 4.94
N ALA A 23 2.01 -3.95 6.11
CA ALA A 23 1.79 -3.27 7.39
C ALA A 23 2.38 -1.86 7.42
N LEU A 24 3.57 -1.66 6.82
CA LEU A 24 4.20 -0.34 6.70
C LEU A 24 3.37 0.61 5.83
N LEU A 25 2.91 0.15 4.66
CA LEU A 25 2.13 0.99 3.75
C LEU A 25 0.72 1.25 4.31
N TRP A 26 0.16 0.31 5.06
CA TRP A 26 -1.13 0.47 5.72
C TRP A 26 -1.07 1.42 6.93
N ASN A 27 -0.11 1.25 7.83
CA ASN A 27 -0.06 2.02 9.08
C ASN A 27 0.80 3.29 8.99
N GLY A 28 1.65 3.39 7.98
CA GLY A 28 2.63 4.48 7.79
C GLY A 28 3.89 4.36 8.66
N LYS A 29 3.86 3.55 9.72
CA LYS A 29 5.01 3.23 10.58
C LYS A 29 4.91 1.80 11.12
N ILE A 30 6.06 1.15 11.32
CA ILE A 30 6.16 -0.15 11.99
C ILE A 30 7.37 -0.21 12.91
N VAL A 31 7.29 -1.03 13.95
CA VAL A 31 8.42 -1.32 14.86
C VAL A 31 8.91 -2.74 14.57
N THR A 32 10.18 -2.88 14.19
CA THR A 32 10.77 -4.17 13.80
C THR A 32 12.26 -4.22 14.11
N THR A 33 12.90 -5.36 13.90
CA THR A 33 14.36 -5.48 14.06
C THR A 33 15.10 -4.76 12.93
N GLU A 34 16.28 -4.21 13.20
CA GLU A 34 17.08 -3.49 12.20
C GLU A 34 17.31 -4.31 10.92
N ALA A 35 17.65 -5.60 11.06
CA ALA A 35 17.88 -6.50 9.94
C ALA A 35 16.65 -6.61 9.03
N ARG A 36 15.45 -6.76 9.60
CA ARG A 36 14.19 -6.82 8.84
C ARG A 36 13.85 -5.48 8.18
N ALA A 37 14.03 -4.36 8.89
CA ALA A 37 13.75 -3.04 8.34
C ALA A 37 14.61 -2.74 7.09
N LYS A 38 15.89 -3.11 7.12
CA LYS A 38 16.81 -2.94 5.99
C LYS A 38 16.41 -3.75 4.75
N GLU A 39 15.71 -4.88 4.92
CA GLU A 39 15.18 -5.66 3.79
C GLU A 39 13.82 -5.16 3.29
N VAL A 40 12.97 -4.65 4.19
CA VAL A 40 11.64 -4.10 3.85
C VAL A 40 11.77 -2.77 3.11
N ARG A 41 12.73 -1.93 3.51
CA ARG A 41 12.95 -0.59 2.93
C ARG A 41 13.06 -0.57 1.40
N PRO A 42 13.96 -1.33 0.74
CA PRO A 42 14.08 -1.28 -0.72
C PRO A 42 12.83 -1.79 -1.44
N ILE A 43 12.08 -2.73 -0.84
CA ILE A 43 10.82 -3.24 -1.41
C ILE A 43 9.78 -2.12 -1.40
N ALA A 44 9.55 -1.53 -0.23
CA ALA A 44 8.56 -0.47 -0.06
C ALA A 44 8.91 0.79 -0.87
N GLU A 45 10.18 1.22 -0.89
CA GLU A 45 10.61 2.37 -1.70
C GLU A 45 10.39 2.12 -3.21
N LYS A 46 10.63 0.90 -3.69
CA LYS A 46 10.36 0.54 -5.10
C LYS A 46 8.86 0.65 -5.41
N LEU A 47 7.99 0.13 -4.55
CA LEU A 47 6.53 0.20 -4.74
C LEU A 47 6.03 1.64 -4.73
N ILE A 48 6.51 2.46 -3.79
CA ILE A 48 6.17 3.89 -3.73
C ILE A 48 6.65 4.61 -4.98
N THR A 49 7.88 4.34 -5.45
CA THR A 49 8.42 4.95 -6.67
C THR A 49 7.56 4.66 -7.89
N LEU A 50 7.13 3.41 -8.07
CA LEU A 50 6.25 3.04 -9.18
C LEU A 50 4.90 3.75 -9.09
N ALA A 51 4.33 3.86 -7.89
CA ALA A 51 3.07 4.58 -7.68
C ALA A 51 3.21 6.09 -7.97
N VAL A 52 4.28 6.73 -7.47
CA VAL A 52 4.56 8.17 -7.70
C VAL A 52 4.73 8.49 -9.18
N LYS A 53 5.29 7.58 -9.98
CA LYS A 53 5.44 7.77 -11.42
C LYS A 53 4.11 7.67 -12.18
N GLU A 54 3.23 6.77 -11.75
CA GLU A 54 2.03 6.42 -12.52
C GLU A 54 0.72 7.01 -11.97
N TYR A 55 0.68 7.61 -10.78
CA TYR A 55 -0.60 7.94 -10.14
C TYR A 55 -1.49 8.91 -10.94
N LYS A 56 -0.90 9.79 -11.75
CA LYS A 56 -1.64 10.76 -12.61
C LYS A 56 -2.20 10.14 -13.89
N ASN A 57 -1.79 8.93 -14.27
CA ASN A 57 -2.10 8.33 -15.55
C ASN A 57 -3.50 7.69 -15.57
N THR A 58 -4.52 8.53 -15.54
CA THR A 58 -5.95 8.15 -15.56
C THR A 58 -6.67 8.90 -16.69
N VAL A 59 -7.59 8.21 -17.37
CA VAL A 59 -8.44 8.75 -18.43
C VAL A 59 -9.90 8.69 -17.96
N MET A 60 -10.66 9.75 -18.21
CA MET A 60 -12.10 9.75 -17.95
C MET A 60 -12.80 9.01 -19.09
N VAL A 61 -13.50 7.93 -18.76
CA VAL A 61 -14.27 7.14 -19.73
C VAL A 61 -15.74 7.36 -19.43
N LYS A 62 -16.49 7.80 -20.44
CA LYS A 62 -17.95 7.87 -20.37
C LYS A 62 -18.52 6.46 -20.37
N LYS A 63 -19.27 6.11 -19.33
CA LYS A 63 -20.00 4.84 -19.24
C LYS A 63 -21.48 5.14 -19.18
N GLU A 64 -22.24 4.48 -20.03
CA GLU A 64 -23.70 4.49 -19.95
C GLU A 64 -24.12 3.56 -18.82
N THR A 65 -24.83 4.09 -17.84
CA THR A 65 -25.41 3.31 -16.74
C THR A 65 -26.92 3.51 -16.73
N ARG A 66 -27.65 2.46 -16.37
CA ARG A 66 -29.11 2.50 -16.26
C ARG A 66 -29.46 2.83 -14.81
N ASN A 67 -30.17 3.93 -14.58
CA ASN A 67 -30.61 4.31 -13.24
C ASN A 67 -31.78 3.43 -12.74
N ASP A 68 -32.18 3.61 -11.48
CA ASP A 68 -33.33 2.89 -10.88
C ASP A 68 -34.66 3.11 -11.63
N LYS A 69 -34.73 4.15 -12.47
CA LYS A 69 -35.88 4.48 -13.35
C LYS A 69 -35.69 3.99 -14.79
N GLN A 70 -34.72 3.12 -15.04
CA GLN A 70 -34.36 2.57 -16.35
C GLN A 70 -33.91 3.58 -17.43
N GLN A 71 -33.64 4.83 -17.07
CA GLN A 71 -33.10 5.83 -17.98
C GLN A 71 -31.60 5.64 -18.13
N ILE A 72 -31.09 5.87 -19.35
CA ILE A 72 -29.66 5.82 -19.66
C ILE A 72 -29.04 7.15 -19.22
N VAL A 73 -28.13 7.07 -18.26
CA VAL A 73 -27.38 8.22 -17.74
C VAL A 73 -25.91 8.00 -18.07
N GLU A 74 -25.29 8.98 -18.74
CA GLU A 74 -23.84 9.03 -18.93
C GLU A 74 -23.16 9.37 -17.60
N VAL A 75 -22.41 8.43 -17.05
CA VAL A 75 -21.58 8.65 -15.85
C VAL A 75 -20.12 8.64 -16.28
N GLU A 76 -19.40 9.71 -15.96
CA GLU A 76 -17.96 9.80 -16.17
C GLU A 76 -17.23 9.02 -15.07
N VAL A 77 -16.58 7.92 -15.43
CA VAL A 77 -15.83 7.10 -14.48
C VAL A 77 -14.34 7.21 -14.79
N PRO A 78 -13.48 7.55 -13.81
CA PRO A 78 -12.04 7.51 -14.00
C PRO A 78 -11.58 6.07 -14.26
N SER A 79 -10.87 5.87 -15.37
CA SER A 79 -10.26 4.60 -15.76
C SER A 79 -8.75 4.73 -15.82
N ASP A 80 -8.04 3.79 -15.21
CA ASP A 80 -6.58 3.80 -15.22
C ASP A 80 -6.04 3.44 -16.62
N LEU A 81 -4.98 4.14 -17.04
CA LEU A 81 -4.24 3.77 -18.26
C LEU A 81 -3.53 2.42 -18.08
N PRO A 82 -3.19 1.71 -19.19
CA PRO A 82 -2.53 0.42 -19.13
C PRO A 82 -1.25 0.39 -18.27
N SER A 83 -0.48 1.49 -18.25
CA SER A 83 0.74 1.63 -17.44
C SER A 83 0.42 1.64 -15.94
N LYS A 84 -0.53 2.46 -15.50
CA LYS A 84 -1.01 2.53 -14.12
C LYS A 84 -1.66 1.22 -13.70
N LEU A 85 -2.45 0.60 -14.58
CA LEU A 85 -3.06 -0.70 -14.35
C LEU A 85 -2.00 -1.81 -14.18
N HIS A 86 -0.93 -1.78 -14.96
CA HIS A 86 0.18 -2.72 -14.83
C HIS A 86 0.85 -2.60 -13.45
N VAL A 87 1.15 -1.37 -13.00
CA VAL A 87 1.71 -1.15 -11.66
C VAL A 87 0.76 -1.61 -10.57
N ARG A 88 -0.54 -1.31 -10.68
CA ARG A 88 -1.56 -1.80 -9.73
C ARG A 88 -1.56 -3.32 -9.63
N ARG A 89 -1.52 -4.02 -10.77
CA ARG A 89 -1.47 -5.50 -10.79
C ARG A 89 -0.19 -6.05 -10.15
N GLN A 90 0.96 -5.43 -10.39
CA GLN A 90 2.21 -5.79 -9.71
C GLN A 90 2.11 -5.62 -8.20
N MET A 91 1.51 -4.51 -7.74
CA MET A 91 1.32 -4.23 -6.32
C MET A 91 0.32 -5.19 -5.68
N MET A 92 -0.80 -5.49 -6.35
CA MET A 92 -1.81 -6.48 -5.91
C MET A 92 -1.22 -7.89 -5.80
N ALA A 93 -0.38 -8.29 -6.75
CA ALA A 93 0.29 -9.59 -6.70
C ALA A 93 1.20 -9.72 -5.47
N TYR A 94 1.87 -8.63 -5.09
CA TYR A 94 2.82 -8.62 -4.00
C TYR A 94 2.22 -8.31 -2.62
N LEU A 95 1.27 -7.38 -2.47
CA LEU A 95 0.77 -6.94 -1.16
C LEU A 95 -0.38 -7.82 -0.68
N TYR A 96 -0.54 -7.97 0.64
CA TYR A 96 -1.77 -8.60 1.14
C TYR A 96 -2.93 -7.61 1.04
N ASP A 97 -4.10 -8.14 0.69
CA ASP A 97 -5.33 -7.38 0.78
C ASP A 97 -5.77 -7.33 2.25
N ILE A 98 -5.92 -6.12 2.76
CA ILE A 98 -6.36 -5.84 4.12
C ILE A 98 -7.62 -4.98 3.97
N PRO A 99 -8.81 -5.50 4.30
CA PRO A 99 -10.02 -4.70 4.22
C PRO A 99 -9.97 -3.60 5.28
N GLU A 100 -10.53 -2.44 4.96
CA GLU A 100 -10.60 -1.35 5.93
C GLU A 100 -11.51 -1.76 7.10
N PRO A 101 -11.09 -1.58 8.36
CA PRO A 101 -11.97 -1.85 9.47
C PRO A 101 -13.13 -0.85 9.50
N LYS A 102 -14.27 -1.31 10.04
CA LYS A 102 -15.42 -0.46 10.31
C LYS A 102 -15.08 0.61 11.35
N LYS A 103 -15.50 1.86 11.13
CA LYS A 103 -15.28 2.93 12.12
C LYS A 103 -16.22 2.74 13.32
N ALA A 104 -15.82 3.24 14.50
CA ALA A 104 -16.50 2.98 15.77
C ALA A 104 -18.00 3.35 15.81
N LYS A 105 -18.44 4.37 15.05
CA LYS A 105 -19.83 4.85 15.00
C LYS A 105 -20.53 4.64 13.64
N GLU A 106 -19.88 3.93 12.73
CA GLU A 106 -20.42 3.70 11.38
C GLU A 106 -21.53 2.64 11.42
N THR A 107 -22.55 2.76 10.58
CA THR A 107 -23.53 1.68 10.40
C THR A 107 -23.04 0.67 9.36
N LYS A 108 -23.63 -0.54 9.31
CA LYS A 108 -23.27 -1.54 8.28
C LYS A 108 -23.51 -1.06 6.83
N PRO A 109 -24.62 -0.34 6.50
CA PRO A 109 -24.79 0.20 5.16
C PRO A 109 -23.77 1.28 4.82
N GLU A 110 -23.49 2.21 5.73
CA GLU A 110 -22.45 3.25 5.52
C GLU A 110 -21.06 2.64 5.24
N TYR A 111 -20.70 1.57 5.97
CA TYR A 111 -19.45 0.84 5.73
C TYR A 111 -19.37 0.26 4.31
N ARG A 112 -20.48 -0.31 3.82
CA ARG A 112 -20.56 -0.90 2.48
C ARG A 112 -20.43 0.16 1.41
N GLU A 113 -21.12 1.27 1.57
CA GLU A 113 -21.07 2.40 0.64
C GLU A 113 -19.64 2.98 0.56
N ARG A 114 -19.01 3.23 1.72
CA ARG A 114 -17.64 3.75 1.79
C ARG A 114 -16.59 2.81 1.17
N THR A 115 -16.77 1.51 1.33
CA THR A 115 -15.79 0.50 0.90
C THR A 115 -16.06 -0.02 -0.52
N ALA A 116 -17.23 0.29 -1.11
CA ALA A 116 -17.65 -0.21 -2.42
C ALA A 116 -16.59 0.07 -3.52
N ASP A 117 -16.01 1.27 -3.51
CA ASP A 117 -15.03 1.69 -4.51
C ASP A 117 -13.58 1.26 -4.19
N ARG A 118 -13.35 0.58 -3.06
CA ARG A 118 -12.01 0.24 -2.55
C ARG A 118 -11.80 -1.26 -2.46
N ALA A 119 -11.84 -1.94 -3.62
CA ALA A 119 -11.64 -3.38 -3.69
C ALA A 119 -10.26 -3.85 -3.16
N ASN A 120 -9.23 -3.01 -3.23
CA ASN A 120 -7.90 -3.30 -2.65
C ASN A 120 -7.43 -2.08 -1.84
N ALA A 121 -7.80 -2.03 -0.56
CA ALA A 121 -7.64 -0.82 0.25
C ALA A 121 -6.18 -0.35 0.37
N VAL A 122 -5.23 -1.28 0.48
CA VAL A 122 -3.80 -0.95 0.59
C VAL A 122 -3.29 -0.30 -0.70
N VAL A 123 -3.65 -0.85 -1.86
CA VAL A 123 -3.23 -0.30 -3.17
C VAL A 123 -3.87 1.07 -3.40
N GLU A 124 -5.17 1.20 -3.12
CA GLU A 124 -5.86 2.50 -3.19
C GLU A 124 -5.21 3.55 -2.30
N LYS A 125 -4.88 3.21 -1.06
CA LYS A 125 -4.17 4.10 -0.14
C LYS A 125 -2.83 4.57 -0.71
N ILE A 126 -2.09 3.69 -1.37
CA ILE A 126 -0.79 4.07 -1.95
C ILE A 126 -0.99 5.08 -3.08
N PHE A 127 -1.96 4.87 -3.97
CA PHE A 127 -2.19 5.77 -5.11
C PHE A 127 -2.88 7.08 -4.73
N ARG A 128 -3.82 7.06 -3.78
CA ARG A 128 -4.61 8.23 -3.38
C ARG A 128 -3.90 9.10 -2.35
N ASP A 129 -3.23 8.49 -1.37
CA ASP A 129 -2.69 9.23 -0.22
C ASP A 129 -1.16 9.35 -0.29
N ILE A 130 -0.47 8.23 -0.56
CA ILE A 130 1.00 8.17 -0.44
C ILE A 130 1.69 8.77 -1.68
N ALA A 131 1.25 8.41 -2.88
CA ALA A 131 1.90 8.85 -4.12
C ALA A 131 1.85 10.38 -4.31
N PRO A 132 0.71 11.08 -4.10
CA PRO A 132 0.68 12.54 -4.22
C PRO A 132 1.56 13.23 -3.17
N ARG A 133 1.63 12.69 -1.94
CA ARG A 133 2.51 13.23 -0.88
C ARG A 133 3.99 13.24 -1.29
N TYR A 134 4.41 12.31 -2.15
CA TYR A 134 5.80 12.13 -2.56
C TYR A 134 6.14 12.63 -3.96
N GLU A 135 5.23 13.33 -4.62
CA GLU A 135 5.45 13.82 -5.99
C GLU A 135 6.75 14.61 -6.16
N LYS A 136 7.07 15.50 -5.21
CA LYS A 136 8.28 16.36 -5.27
C LYS A 136 9.55 15.66 -4.81
N ARG A 137 9.46 14.43 -4.31
CA ARG A 137 10.60 13.70 -3.71
C ARG A 137 11.08 12.62 -4.68
N SER A 138 12.36 12.66 -5.02
CA SER A 138 12.98 11.71 -5.96
C SER A 138 13.34 10.35 -5.36
N GLY A 139 13.37 10.24 -4.02
CA GLY A 139 13.69 8.99 -3.32
C GLY A 139 13.79 9.18 -1.81
N GLY A 140 14.13 8.12 -1.08
CA GLY A 140 14.25 8.17 0.38
C GLY A 140 12.91 8.45 1.08
N TYR A 141 11.86 7.74 0.67
CA TYR A 141 10.51 7.88 1.24
C TYR A 141 10.42 7.36 2.68
N LEU A 142 11.39 6.54 3.10
CA LEU A 142 11.40 5.87 4.39
C LEU A 142 12.58 6.31 5.25
N ARG A 143 12.32 6.37 6.56
CA ARG A 143 13.31 6.60 7.60
C ARG A 143 13.36 5.42 8.56
N ILE A 144 14.59 5.05 8.96
CA ILE A 144 14.86 4.05 10.00
C ILE A 144 15.40 4.80 11.21
N LEU A 145 14.67 4.74 12.34
CA LEU A 145 15.07 5.30 13.62
C LEU A 145 15.45 4.17 14.58
N LYS A 146 16.65 4.23 15.18
CA LYS A 146 17.08 3.23 16.16
C LYS A 146 16.36 3.45 17.50
N MET A 147 15.83 2.38 18.07
CA MET A 147 15.20 2.39 19.40
C MET A 147 16.11 1.81 20.49
N GLY A 148 17.16 1.07 20.11
CA GLY A 148 18.02 0.33 21.03
C GLY A 148 17.67 -1.17 21.08
N ALA A 149 18.32 -1.90 21.97
CA ALA A 149 18.16 -3.34 22.11
C ALA A 149 16.85 -3.70 22.82
N ARG A 150 16.14 -4.71 22.31
CA ARG A 150 14.96 -5.28 22.96
C ARG A 150 15.36 -6.04 24.23
N ARG A 151 14.56 -5.87 25.29
CA ARG A 151 14.70 -6.68 26.52
C ARG A 151 14.37 -8.15 26.24
N GLY A 152 15.29 -9.05 26.59
CA GLY A 152 15.12 -10.50 26.49
C GLY A 152 16.10 -11.14 25.51
N ASP A 153 16.01 -10.78 24.23
CA ASP A 153 16.83 -11.33 23.14
C ASP A 153 17.92 -10.37 22.64
N ALA A 154 18.03 -9.18 23.23
CA ALA A 154 18.98 -8.13 22.87
C ALA A 154 18.97 -7.73 21.38
N ALA A 155 17.86 -7.98 20.67
CA ALA A 155 17.77 -7.65 19.25
C ALA A 155 17.67 -6.12 19.04
N GLU A 156 18.50 -5.56 18.15
CA GLU A 156 18.42 -4.14 17.75
C GLU A 156 17.04 -3.84 17.12
N MET A 157 16.27 -2.98 17.79
CA MET A 157 14.96 -2.55 17.35
C MET A 157 15.02 -1.20 16.66
N VAL A 158 14.16 -1.03 15.66
CA VAL A 158 14.02 0.20 14.90
C VAL A 158 12.56 0.51 14.61
N VAL A 159 12.24 1.80 14.50
CA VAL A 159 11.02 2.29 13.86
C VAL A 159 11.34 2.51 12.39
N LEU A 160 10.54 1.92 11.50
CA LEU A 160 10.54 2.21 10.07
C LEU A 160 9.28 3.01 9.75
N GLU A 161 9.43 4.23 9.23
CA GLU A 161 8.33 5.17 8.98
C GLU A 161 8.41 5.85 7.62
N LEU A 162 7.23 6.21 7.08
CA LEU A 162 7.08 7.11 5.93
C LEU A 162 7.36 8.55 6.36
N VAL A 163 8.24 9.25 5.62
CA VAL A 163 8.70 10.62 5.93
C VAL A 163 7.75 11.66 5.36
#